data_AF-A0A0B8ZG96-F1
#
_entry.id   AF-A0A0B8ZG96-F1
#
_cell.length_a   1.000
_cell.length_b   1.000
_cell.length_c   1.000
_cell.angle_alpha   90.00
_cell.angle_beta   90.00
_cell.angle_gamma   90.00
#
_symmetry.space_group_name_H-M   'P 1'
#
loop_
_entity.id
_entity.type
_entity.pdbx_description
1 polymer ?
#
loop_
_entity_poly.entity_id
_entity_poly.type
_entity_poly.pdbx_seq_one_letter_code
_entity_poly.pdbx_strand_id
1 'polypeptide(L)'
;MDGTYHEAAHATGARHRLDRNFSARFKRDSLAMEEICAELTASFVLADLGIAHHPRADHSAYVASWLRVLKDDHRAIFSAASKAQAAADWMHAQQPQPEEFAA
;
A
#
# COMPACT_ATOMS: atom_id res chain seq x y z
N MET A 1 5.55 -5.45 -12.73
CA MET A 1 6.34 -4.30 -12.23
C MET A 1 5.65 -3.70 -11.01
N ASP A 2 4.32 -3.67 -10.99
CA ASP A 2 3.46 -3.45 -9.80
C ASP A 2 3.71 -4.45 -8.65
N GLY A 3 3.84 -5.75 -8.95
CA GLY A 3 4.00 -6.79 -7.92
C GLY A 3 5.19 -6.59 -6.98
N THR A 4 6.30 -6.01 -7.44
CA THR A 4 7.47 -5.77 -6.57
C THR A 4 7.19 -4.73 -5.49
N TYR A 5 6.49 -3.63 -5.83
CA TYR A 5 6.16 -2.60 -4.86
C TYR A 5 5.02 -3.02 -3.92
N HIS A 6 4.09 -3.84 -4.42
CA HIS A 6 3.07 -4.51 -3.61
C HIS A 6 3.73 -5.36 -2.50
N GLU A 7 4.63 -6.27 -2.87
CA GLU A 7 5.31 -7.14 -1.90
C GLU A 7 6.21 -6.34 -0.94
N ALA A 8 6.85 -5.29 -1.43
CA ALA A 8 7.60 -4.36 -0.57
C ALA A 8 6.69 -3.64 0.44
N ALA A 9 5.46 -3.29 0.03
CA ALA A 9 4.48 -2.65 0.90
C ALA A 9 4.05 -3.55 2.06
N HIS A 10 3.89 -4.86 1.85
CA HIS A 10 3.65 -5.81 2.95
C HIS A 10 4.78 -5.79 3.98
N ALA A 11 6.03 -5.74 3.51
CA ALA A 11 7.17 -5.73 4.39
C ALA A 11 7.14 -4.52 5.36
N THR A 12 6.59 -3.37 4.96
CA THR A 12 6.44 -2.18 5.84
C THR A 12 5.55 -2.43 7.06
N GLY A 13 4.65 -3.42 7.00
CA GLY A 13 3.70 -3.75 8.08
C GLY A 13 4.32 -4.48 9.26
N ALA A 14 5.57 -4.94 9.16
CA ALA A 14 6.25 -5.68 10.22
C ALA A 14 6.32 -4.88 11.54
N ARG A 15 6.31 -5.58 12.68
CA ARG A 15 6.31 -4.99 14.04
C ARG A 15 7.47 -4.02 14.29
N HIS A 16 8.65 -4.29 13.74
CA HIS A 16 9.83 -3.43 13.89
C HIS A 16 9.84 -2.22 12.92
N ARG A 17 8.76 -2.03 12.16
CA ARG A 17 8.57 -0.94 11.20
C ARG A 17 7.32 -0.15 11.57
N LEU A 18 6.23 -0.27 10.81
CA LEU A 18 4.99 0.48 11.05
C LEU A 18 3.99 -0.24 11.98
N ASP A 19 4.26 -1.51 12.34
CA ASP A 19 3.39 -2.35 13.18
C ASP A 19 1.91 -2.27 12.74
N ARG A 20 1.68 -2.41 11.43
CA ARG A 20 0.36 -2.20 10.82
C ARG A 20 -0.54 -3.37 11.21
N ASN A 21 -1.67 -3.06 11.84
CA ASN A 21 -2.63 -4.08 12.29
C ASN A 21 -4.07 -3.69 11.95
N PHE A 22 -4.69 -4.42 11.03
CA PHE A 22 -6.10 -4.27 10.67
C PHE A 22 -7.06 -5.19 11.45
N SER A 23 -6.54 -6.20 12.15
CA SER A 23 -7.37 -7.21 12.83
C SER A 23 -8.28 -6.64 13.92
N ALA A 24 -7.86 -5.56 14.59
CA ALA A 24 -8.63 -4.92 15.66
C ALA A 24 -9.97 -4.34 15.16
N ARG A 25 -9.98 -3.72 13.98
CA ARG A 25 -11.18 -3.10 13.40
C ARG A 25 -11.89 -4.00 12.40
N PHE A 26 -11.14 -4.59 11.47
CA PHE A 26 -11.70 -5.27 10.30
C PHE A 26 -11.83 -6.78 10.50
N LYS A 27 -11.33 -7.33 11.61
CA LYS A 27 -11.50 -8.74 12.03
C LYS A 27 -11.34 -9.74 10.89
N ARG A 28 -12.44 -10.17 10.26
CA ARG A 28 -12.49 -11.16 9.18
C ARG A 28 -11.89 -10.64 7.86
N ASP A 29 -11.94 -9.33 7.66
CA ASP A 29 -11.46 -8.67 6.44
C ASP A 29 -10.06 -8.06 6.62
N SER A 30 -9.36 -8.37 7.72
CA SER A 30 -8.03 -7.79 7.98
C SER A 30 -7.02 -8.14 6.89
N LEU A 31 -7.12 -9.33 6.29
CA LEU A 31 -6.28 -9.73 5.17
C LEU A 31 -6.62 -8.91 3.92
N ALA A 32 -7.92 -8.79 3.58
CA ALA A 32 -8.35 -7.97 2.45
C ALA A 32 -7.94 -6.50 2.62
N MET A 33 -7.98 -5.96 3.84
CA MET A 33 -7.50 -4.62 4.15
C MET A 33 -5.99 -4.46 3.98
N GLU A 34 -5.22 -5.49 4.31
CA GLU A 34 -3.78 -5.50 4.09
C GLU A 34 -3.43 -5.51 2.60
N GLU A 35 -4.15 -6.30 1.79
CA GLU A 35 -4.02 -6.30 0.32
C GLU A 35 -4.38 -4.94 -0.29
N ILE A 36 -5.50 -4.32 0.14
CA ILE A 36 -5.87 -2.96 -0.30
C ILE A 36 -4.75 -1.96 0.05
N CYS A 37 -4.23 -2.05 1.27
CA CYS A 37 -3.14 -1.18 1.72
C CYS A 37 -1.88 -1.35 0.86
N ALA A 38 -1.50 -2.59 0.55
CA ALA A 38 -0.31 -2.90 -0.25
C ALA A 38 -0.43 -2.35 -1.68
N GLU A 39 -1.57 -2.57 -2.33
CA GLU A 39 -1.84 -2.07 -3.67
C GLU A 39 -1.88 -0.54 -3.75
N LEU A 40 -2.53 0.12 -2.78
CA LEU A 40 -2.53 1.58 -2.71
C LEU A 40 -1.11 2.13 -2.48
N THR A 41 -0.30 1.45 -1.66
CA THR A 41 1.10 1.84 -1.45
C THR A 41 1.90 1.74 -2.74
N ALA A 42 1.76 0.63 -3.47
CA ALA A 42 2.41 0.45 -4.77
C ALA A 42 1.98 1.54 -5.76
N SER A 43 0.68 1.86 -5.80
CA SER A 43 0.13 2.91 -6.64
C SER A 43 0.71 4.29 -6.31
N PHE A 44 0.84 4.63 -5.02
CA PHE A 44 1.41 5.91 -4.57
C PHE A 44 2.89 6.00 -4.94
N VAL A 45 3.68 4.96 -4.67
CA VAL A 45 5.11 4.94 -5.01
C VAL A 45 5.33 5.04 -6.52
N LEU A 46 4.55 4.32 -7.32
CA LEU A 46 4.67 4.40 -8.79
C LEU A 46 4.28 5.78 -9.32
N ALA A 47 3.25 6.42 -8.75
CA ALA A 47 2.88 7.79 -9.07
C ALA A 47 4.00 8.78 -8.73
N ASP A 48 4.62 8.66 -7.55
CA ASP A 48 5.73 9.51 -7.11
C ASP A 48 6.96 9.36 -8.03
N LEU A 49 7.22 8.14 -8.52
CA LEU A 49 8.31 7.86 -9.46
C LEU A 49 8.00 8.27 -10.91
N GLY A 50 6.79 8.76 -11.20
CA GLY A 50 6.36 9.09 -12.55
C GLY A 50 6.22 7.88 -13.48
N ILE A 51 6.10 6.67 -12.92
CA ILE A 51 5.98 5.43 -13.68
C ILE A 51 4.49 5.19 -13.95
N ALA A 52 4.09 5.25 -15.23
CA ALA A 52 2.72 5.01 -15.63
C ALA A 52 2.27 3.59 -15.24
N HIS A 53 1.20 3.51 -14.46
CA HIS A 53 0.52 2.25 -14.15
C HIS A 53 -0.26 1.81 -15.39
N HIS A 54 0.30 0.91 -16.20
CA HIS A 54 -0.49 0.23 -17.22
C HIS A 54 -1.38 -0.81 -16.53
N PRO A 55 -2.73 -0.76 -16.67
CA PRO A 55 -3.60 -1.74 -16.08
C PRO A 55 -3.26 -3.13 -16.66
N ARG A 56 -2.79 -4.04 -15.81
CA ARG A 56 -2.59 -5.44 -16.18
C ARG A 56 -3.91 -6.20 -15.99
N ALA A 57 -4.13 -7.26 -16.77
CA ALA A 57 -5.40 -8.02 -16.74
C ALA A 57 -5.70 -8.69 -15.39
N ASP A 58 -4.66 -9.00 -14.61
CA ASP A 58 -4.73 -9.55 -13.25
C ASP A 58 -5.12 -8.53 -12.18
N HIS A 59 -5.06 -7.22 -12.47
CA HIS A 59 -5.48 -6.16 -11.56
C HIS A 59 -6.97 -6.28 -11.14
N SER A 60 -7.79 -6.91 -11.99
CA SER A 60 -9.22 -7.12 -11.76
C SER A 60 -9.56 -8.06 -10.59
N ALA A 61 -8.69 -9.03 -10.28
CA ALA A 61 -8.90 -9.97 -9.18
C ALA A 61 -8.83 -9.28 -7.81
N TYR A 62 -8.01 -8.23 -7.69
CA TYR A 62 -7.81 -7.48 -6.44
C TYR A 62 -8.96 -6.49 -6.20
N VAL A 63 -9.50 -5.85 -7.23
CA VAL A 63 -10.69 -4.98 -7.13
C VAL A 63 -11.91 -5.74 -6.57
N ALA A 64 -12.03 -7.05 -6.84
CA ALA A 64 -13.13 -7.86 -6.33
C ALA A 64 -13.12 -8.03 -4.80
N SER A 65 -11.93 -8.10 -4.16
CA SER A 65 -11.84 -8.13 -2.70
C SER A 65 -12.16 -6.77 -2.09
N TRP A 66 -11.85 -5.68 -2.80
CA TRP A 66 -12.14 -4.31 -2.39
C TRP A 66 -13.64 -4.04 -2.40
N LEU A 67 -14.34 -4.47 -3.45
CA LEU A 67 -15.79 -4.28 -3.57
C LEU A 67 -16.58 -4.88 -2.40
N ARG A 68 -16.11 -6.00 -1.82
CA ARG A 68 -16.74 -6.62 -0.65
C ARG A 68 -16.59 -5.74 0.59
N VAL A 69 -15.35 -5.33 0.91
CA VAL A 69 -15.06 -4.52 2.09
C VAL A 69 -15.71 -3.14 1.99
N LEU A 70 -15.70 -2.55 0.80
CA LEU A 70 -16.31 -1.25 0.56
C LEU A 70 -17.83 -1.30 0.65
N LYS A 71 -18.47 -2.40 0.23
CA LYS A 71 -19.92 -2.56 0.37
C LYS A 71 -20.37 -2.54 1.83
N ASP A 72 -19.55 -3.07 2.73
CA ASP A 72 -19.86 -3.17 4.16
C ASP A 72 -19.41 -1.93 4.96
N ASP A 73 -18.32 -1.26 4.56
CA ASP A 73 -17.84 0.00 5.15
C ASP A 73 -17.22 0.93 4.10
N HIS A 74 -17.98 1.94 3.64
CA HIS A 74 -17.47 2.96 2.70
C HIS A 74 -16.27 3.74 3.26
N ARG A 75 -16.03 3.76 4.57
CA ARG A 75 -14.87 4.42 5.19
C ARG A 75 -13.64 3.52 5.28
N ALA A 76 -13.75 2.25 4.90
CA ALA A 76 -12.61 1.34 4.86
C ALA A 76 -11.53 1.86 3.89
N ILE A 77 -11.92 2.45 2.75
CA ILE A 77 -10.96 2.97 1.77
C ILE A 77 -10.04 4.04 2.37
N PHE A 78 -10.58 4.97 3.15
CA PHE A 78 -9.79 6.02 3.80
C PHE A 78 -8.83 5.44 4.85
N SER A 79 -9.25 4.35 5.50
CA SER A 79 -8.44 3.67 6.51
C SER A 79 -7.26 2.95 5.86
N ALA A 80 -7.49 2.26 4.73
CA ALA A 80 -6.43 1.65 3.94
C ALA A 80 -5.51 2.72 3.33
N ALA A 81 -6.07 3.76 2.70
CA ALA A 81 -5.30 4.84 2.07
C ALA A 81 -4.40 5.58 3.06
N SER A 82 -4.90 5.88 4.28
CA SER A 82 -4.06 6.51 5.32
C SER A 82 -2.89 5.64 5.74
N LYS A 83 -3.09 4.31 5.85
CA LYS A 83 -2.02 3.37 6.17
C LYS A 83 -1.06 3.14 5.00
N ALA A 84 -1.58 3.18 3.77
CA ALA A 84 -0.80 3.10 2.55
C ALA A 84 0.11 4.32 2.37
N GLN A 85 -0.39 5.52 2.68
CA GLN A 85 0.44 6.73 2.66
C GLN A 85 1.59 6.61 3.65
N ALA A 86 1.32 6.19 4.90
CA ALA A 86 2.38 5.97 5.89
C ALA A 86 3.42 4.92 5.43
N ALA A 87 2.99 3.90 4.67
CA ALA A 87 3.89 2.91 4.08
C ALA A 87 4.76 3.50 2.97
N ALA A 88 4.18 4.29 2.06
CA ALA A 88 4.90 4.99 1.01
C ALA A 88 5.93 5.98 1.60
N ASP A 89 5.51 6.78 2.58
CA ASP A 89 6.37 7.73 3.30
C ASP A 89 7.55 7.01 3.97
N TRP A 90 7.29 5.86 4.62
CA TRP A 90 8.33 5.04 5.22
C TRP A 90 9.34 4.54 4.18
N MET A 91 8.86 4.05 3.03
CA MET A 91 9.71 3.55 1.93
C MET A 91 10.60 4.66 1.35
N HIS A 92 10.05 5.86 1.17
CA HIS A 92 10.81 7.03 0.73
C HIS A 92 11.86 7.44 1.77
N ALA A 93 11.51 7.41 3.06
CA ALA A 93 12.44 7.71 4.14
C ALA A 93 13.61 6.71 4.26
N GLN A 94 13.49 5.51 3.67
CA GLN A 94 14.59 4.54 3.60
C GLN A 94 15.53 4.77 2.42
N GLN A 95 15.21 5.68 1.50
CA GLN A 95 16.09 5.96 0.37
C GLN A 95 17.36 6.69 0.86
N PRO A 96 18.50 6.49 0.19
CA PRO A 96 19.69 7.26 0.46
C PRO A 96 19.35 8.75 0.35
N GLN A 97 19.79 9.54 1.33
CA GLN A 97 19.74 10.98 1.17
C GLN A 97 20.62 11.34 -0.03
N PRO A 98 20.22 12.31 -0.87
CA PRO A 98 21.11 12.81 -1.89
C PRO A 98 22.39 13.24 -1.17
N GLU A 99 23.51 12.59 -1.45
CA GLU A 99 24.79 13.16 -1.07
C GLU A 99 24.79 14.57 -1.66
N GLU A 100 25.03 15.59 -0.82
CA GLU A 100 25.47 16.88 -1.33
C GLU A 100 26.70 16.57 -2.17
N PHE A 101 26.52 16.41 -3.48
CA PHE A 101 27.59 16.43 -4.44
C PHE A 101 28.15 17.85 -4.39
N ALA A 102 29.00 18.08 -3.39
CA ALA A 102 29.82 19.26 -3.26
C ALA A 102 30.63 19.34 -4.56
N ALA A 103 30.25 20.32 -5.38
CA ALA A 103 30.95 20.73 -6.57
C ALA A 103 32.27 21.41 -6.23
#